data_AF-A0A5R9G0V8-F1
#
_entry.id   AF-A0A5R9G0V8-F1
#
_cell.length_a   1.000
_cell.length_b   1.000
_cell.length_c   1.000
_cell.angle_alpha   90.00
_cell.angle_beta   90.00
_cell.angle_gamma   90.00
#
_symmetry.space_group_name_H-M   'P 1'
#
loop_
_entity.id
_entity.type
_entity.pdbx_description
1 polymer ?
#
loop_
_entity_poly.entity_id
_entity_poly.type
_entity_poly.pdbx_seq_one_letter_code
_entity_poly.pdbx_strand_id
1 'polypeptide(L)'
;MDSADGWGDDVYQPDGSEVQDDAGLLDAEDTLESDGVSDPLDRGWSPPERPWAVERRDVTAAERHRGETLEERLAEELPEVAPADGDGIGDCPDSDGEALDDEVGATRSGRLVAPDEGAHEDEESRLIATDVGIDGAAASAEEAAMHIVDGDTLSG
;
A
#
# COMPACT_ATOMS: atom_id res chain seq x y z
N MET A 1 -11.33 -51.19 36.68
CA MET A 1 -12.25 -50.05 36.58
C MET A 1 -11.37 -48.83 36.58
N ASP A 2 -11.24 -48.29 35.38
CA ASP A 2 -10.55 -47.06 35.05
C ASP A 2 -11.30 -45.89 35.70
N SER A 3 -10.60 -44.99 36.37
CA SER A 3 -11.17 -43.72 36.83
C SER A 3 -10.10 -42.67 36.59
N ALA A 4 -10.11 -42.19 35.34
CA ALA A 4 -9.43 -41.01 34.89
C ALA A 4 -10.05 -39.78 35.58
N ASP A 5 -9.49 -39.41 36.73
CA ASP A 5 -9.70 -38.10 37.38
C ASP A 5 -8.43 -37.25 37.21
N GLY A 6 -8.00 -37.10 35.95
CA GLY A 6 -7.10 -36.03 35.54
C GLY A 6 -7.82 -35.30 34.44
N TRP A 7 -8.38 -34.13 34.74
CA TRP A 7 -9.06 -33.36 33.72
C TRP A 7 -7.98 -32.94 32.72
N GLY A 8 -8.27 -33.06 31.43
CA GLY A 8 -7.28 -32.84 30.36
C GLY A 8 -6.70 -31.42 30.31
N ASP A 9 -7.20 -30.52 31.15
CA ASP A 9 -6.74 -29.14 31.33
C ASP A 9 -5.69 -28.98 32.46
N ASP A 10 -5.38 -30.02 33.23
CA ASP A 10 -4.45 -29.97 34.38
C ASP A 10 -2.98 -30.23 34.01
N VAL A 11 -2.69 -30.76 32.81
CA VAL A 11 -1.36 -31.30 32.47
C VAL A 11 -0.47 -30.27 31.76
N TYR A 12 -1.02 -29.14 31.31
CA TYR A 12 -0.28 -28.09 30.62
C TYR A 12 -0.97 -26.73 30.82
N GLN A 13 -1.00 -26.23 32.05
CA GLN A 13 -1.27 -24.82 32.27
C GLN A 13 0.06 -24.10 32.40
N PRO A 14 0.39 -23.15 31.50
CA PRO A 14 1.57 -22.32 31.69
C PRO A 14 1.43 -21.62 33.03
N ASP A 15 2.36 -21.86 33.95
CA ASP A 15 2.37 -21.32 35.32
C ASP A 15 2.76 -19.83 35.37
N GLY A 16 2.79 -19.18 34.20
CA GLY A 16 3.21 -17.79 34.00
C GLY A 16 4.73 -17.59 34.05
N SER A 17 5.52 -18.63 34.36
CA SER A 17 6.99 -18.54 34.40
C SER A 17 7.63 -18.56 33.00
N GLU A 18 6.91 -19.06 32.00
CA GLU A 18 7.38 -19.21 30.62
C GLU A 18 7.21 -17.95 29.77
N VAL A 19 6.40 -16.97 30.22
CA VAL A 19 6.14 -15.69 29.52
C VAL A 19 6.64 -14.54 30.39
N GLN A 20 7.92 -14.56 30.74
CA GLN A 20 8.55 -13.47 31.50
C GLN A 20 9.33 -12.53 30.58
N ASP A 21 9.98 -13.07 29.55
CA ASP A 21 10.90 -12.31 28.70
C ASP A 21 10.13 -11.42 27.68
N ASP A 22 9.02 -11.90 27.10
CA ASP A 22 8.26 -11.15 26.07
C ASP A 22 7.04 -10.37 26.60
N ALA A 23 6.98 -10.12 27.92
CA ALA A 23 5.83 -9.43 28.53
C ALA A 23 5.91 -7.89 28.47
N GLY A 24 7.03 -7.34 27.99
CA GLY A 24 7.36 -5.92 27.99
C GLY A 24 7.32 -5.22 26.63
N LEU A 25 7.81 -3.99 26.57
CA LEU A 25 8.17 -3.35 25.30
C LEU A 25 9.42 -4.02 24.75
N LEU A 26 9.47 -4.22 23.43
CA LEU A 26 10.66 -4.74 22.75
C LEU A 26 11.83 -3.78 22.95
N ASP A 27 13.00 -4.32 23.29
CA ASP A 27 14.21 -3.53 23.51
C ASP A 27 15.13 -3.53 22.27
N ALA A 28 16.35 -3.03 22.44
CA ALA A 28 17.32 -2.95 21.35
C ALA A 28 17.91 -4.33 20.96
N GLU A 29 17.91 -5.32 21.86
CA GLU A 29 18.34 -6.69 21.52
C GLU A 29 17.25 -7.43 20.74
N ASP A 30 15.98 -7.14 20.99
CA ASP A 30 14.84 -7.68 20.24
C ASP A 30 14.66 -7.05 18.86
N THR A 31 14.71 -5.72 18.79
CA THR A 31 14.46 -4.97 17.54
C THR A 31 15.70 -4.81 16.68
N LEU A 32 16.90 -5.00 17.25
CA LEU A 32 18.19 -4.63 16.66
C LEU A 32 18.30 -3.15 16.26
N GLU A 33 17.38 -2.31 16.76
CA GLU A 33 17.39 -0.87 16.55
C GLU A 33 17.93 -0.18 17.80
N SER A 34 19.00 0.61 17.65
CA SER A 34 19.55 1.39 18.76
C SER A 34 19.18 2.85 18.60
N ASP A 35 18.46 3.36 19.58
CA ASP A 35 17.77 4.65 19.52
C ASP A 35 18.26 5.62 20.61
N GLY A 36 19.47 5.34 21.13
CA GLY A 36 20.24 6.19 22.04
C GLY A 36 20.04 5.92 23.54
N VAL A 37 19.14 5.00 23.91
CA VAL A 37 18.92 4.55 25.29
C VAL A 37 18.97 3.02 25.36
N SER A 38 19.29 2.47 26.54
CA SER A 38 19.31 1.02 26.76
C SER A 38 17.94 0.46 27.13
N ASP A 39 17.13 1.22 27.85
CA ASP A 39 15.74 0.87 28.17
C ASP A 39 14.78 1.78 27.37
N PRO A 40 13.83 1.23 26.58
CA PRO A 40 12.85 2.05 25.86
C PRO A 40 12.01 2.95 26.78
N LEU A 41 11.85 2.60 28.06
CA LEU A 41 11.13 3.41 29.06
C LEU A 41 11.91 4.63 29.55
N ASP A 42 13.23 4.69 29.32
CA ASP A 42 14.04 5.86 29.68
C ASP A 42 13.83 7.05 28.73
N ARG A 43 13.18 6.81 27.58
CA ARG A 43 12.82 7.88 26.65
C ARG A 43 11.66 8.72 27.22
N GLY A 44 11.98 9.93 27.66
CA GLY A 44 10.96 10.94 27.96
C GLY A 44 10.26 11.45 26.70
N TRP A 45 8.93 11.55 26.72
CA TRP A 45 8.17 12.29 25.71
C TRP A 45 8.15 13.79 26.04
N SER A 46 8.71 14.61 25.16
CA SER A 46 8.58 16.07 25.25
C SER A 46 7.39 16.51 24.39
N PRO A 47 6.26 16.93 24.98
CA PRO A 47 5.14 17.41 24.20
C PRO A 47 5.54 18.68 23.41
N PRO A 48 4.86 18.96 22.29
CA PRO A 48 5.12 20.16 21.50
C PRO A 48 5.01 21.42 22.37
N GLU A 49 5.95 22.37 22.21
CA GLU A 49 5.95 23.65 22.95
C GLU A 49 4.81 24.60 22.53
N ARG A 50 3.93 24.16 21.61
CA ARG A 50 2.79 24.94 21.13
C ARG A 50 1.58 24.03 20.95
N PRO A 51 0.36 24.50 21.29
CA PRO A 51 -0.85 23.74 21.05
C PRO A 51 -1.01 23.39 19.56
N TRP A 52 -1.32 22.12 19.30
CA TRP A 52 -1.55 21.61 17.96
C TRP A 52 -2.98 21.88 17.51
N ALA A 53 -3.14 22.24 16.23
CA ALA A 53 -4.42 22.41 15.55
C ALA A 53 -5.40 23.47 16.12
N VAL A 54 -5.03 24.21 17.17
CA VAL A 54 -5.90 25.27 17.75
C VAL A 54 -6.04 26.49 16.85
N GLU A 55 -5.14 26.65 15.88
CA GLU A 55 -5.15 27.76 14.92
C GLU A 55 -5.96 27.42 13.64
N ARG A 56 -6.48 26.20 13.52
CA ARG A 56 -7.30 25.81 12.35
C ARG A 56 -8.70 26.42 12.43
N ARG A 57 -9.29 26.64 11.26
CA ARG A 57 -10.60 27.29 11.10
C ARG A 57 -11.80 26.34 11.19
N ASP A 58 -11.64 25.19 11.82
CA ASP A 58 -12.64 24.12 11.98
C ASP A 58 -12.86 23.70 13.45
N VAL A 59 -12.31 24.45 14.40
CA VAL A 59 -12.32 24.10 15.83
C VAL A 59 -13.71 24.36 16.47
N THR A 60 -14.46 25.37 16.00
CA THR A 60 -15.78 25.69 16.56
C THR A 60 -16.94 25.05 15.78
N ALA A 61 -18.09 24.87 16.45
CA ALA A 61 -19.28 24.30 15.81
C ALA A 61 -19.80 25.15 14.63
N ALA A 62 -19.71 26.48 14.74
CA ALA A 62 -20.14 27.39 13.68
C ALA A 62 -19.23 27.34 12.44
N GLU A 63 -17.93 27.17 12.67
CA GLU A 63 -16.94 26.97 11.63
C GLU A 63 -17.15 25.67 10.85
N ARG A 64 -17.34 24.55 11.55
CA ARG A 64 -17.65 23.26 10.90
C ARG A 64 -18.94 23.30 10.08
N HIS A 65 -19.95 24.05 10.54
CA HIS A 65 -21.18 24.23 9.78
C HIS A 65 -20.95 25.09 8.52
N ARG A 66 -20.05 26.08 8.58
CA ARG A 66 -19.71 26.90 7.42
C ARG A 66 -18.87 26.10 6.40
N GLY A 67 -17.96 25.28 6.90
CA GLY A 67 -16.96 24.59 6.09
C GLY A 67 -15.87 25.54 5.56
N GLU A 68 -14.88 24.94 4.91
CA GLU A 68 -13.78 25.64 4.23
C GLU A 68 -14.19 25.98 2.79
N THR A 69 -13.66 27.08 2.26
CA THR A 69 -13.77 27.38 0.83
C THR A 69 -12.80 26.51 0.02
N LEU A 70 -13.02 26.43 -1.30
CA LEU A 70 -12.10 25.75 -2.20
C LEU A 70 -10.69 26.37 -2.16
N GLU A 71 -10.60 27.70 -2.08
CA GLU A 71 -9.32 28.43 -2.01
C GLU A 71 -8.56 28.11 -0.72
N GLU A 72 -9.25 27.99 0.40
CA GLU A 72 -8.65 27.60 1.68
C GLU A 72 -8.09 26.17 1.59
N ARG A 73 -8.85 25.22 1.04
CA ARG A 73 -8.38 23.84 0.84
C ARG A 73 -7.16 23.76 -0.07
N LEU A 74 -7.15 24.53 -1.17
CA LEU A 74 -6.01 24.60 -2.09
C LEU A 74 -4.77 25.22 -1.43
N ALA A 75 -4.94 26.15 -0.49
CA ALA A 75 -3.82 26.74 0.25
C ALA A 75 -3.21 25.78 1.28
N GLU A 76 -3.96 24.77 1.73
CA GLU A 76 -3.48 23.71 2.63
C GLU A 76 -2.79 22.56 1.89
N GLU A 77 -2.94 22.46 0.56
CA GLU A 77 -2.28 21.41 -0.22
C GLU A 77 -0.75 21.54 -0.15
N LEU A 78 -0.10 20.41 0.09
CA LEU A 78 1.36 20.28 -0.01
C LEU A 78 1.70 19.67 -1.37
N PRO A 79 2.83 20.06 -1.99
CA PRO A 79 3.32 19.39 -3.18
C PRO A 79 3.44 17.88 -2.96
N GLU A 80 3.11 17.10 -4.00
CA GLU A 80 3.35 15.67 -3.99
C GLU A 80 4.86 15.40 -3.81
N VAL A 81 5.18 14.52 -2.87
CA VAL A 81 6.56 14.05 -2.69
C VAL A 81 6.81 13.02 -3.78
N ALA A 82 7.71 13.35 -4.71
CA ALA A 82 8.16 12.38 -5.71
C ALA A 82 8.77 11.17 -4.98
N PRO A 83 8.50 9.94 -5.45
CA PRO A 83 9.23 8.77 -4.94
C PRO A 83 10.73 8.99 -5.14
N ALA A 84 11.53 8.37 -4.27
CA ALA A 84 12.97 8.37 -4.43
C ALA A 84 13.35 7.77 -5.80
N ASP A 85 14.44 8.24 -6.38
CA ASP A 85 15.02 7.61 -7.57
C ASP A 85 15.28 6.13 -7.23
N GLY A 86 14.67 5.22 -7.99
CA GLY A 86 14.90 3.78 -7.83
C GLY A 86 16.31 3.39 -8.25
N ASP A 87 16.71 2.17 -7.89
CA ASP A 87 17.96 1.54 -8.37
C ASP A 87 17.88 1.09 -9.84
N GLY A 88 16.72 1.27 -10.46
CA GLY A 88 16.44 0.87 -11.84
C GLY A 88 16.00 -0.59 -11.98
N ILE A 89 15.73 -1.29 -10.88
CA ILE A 89 15.35 -2.70 -10.85
C ILE A 89 13.99 -2.84 -10.13
N GLY A 90 13.00 -3.38 -10.83
CA GLY A 90 11.68 -3.66 -10.25
C GLY A 90 10.93 -2.42 -9.76
N ASP A 91 9.95 -2.64 -8.88
CA ASP A 91 9.04 -1.63 -8.31
C ASP A 91 9.42 -1.18 -6.89
N CYS A 92 10.39 -1.85 -6.26
CA CYS A 92 10.80 -1.61 -4.88
C CYS A 92 12.33 -1.50 -4.75
N PRO A 93 12.89 -0.30 -4.49
CA PRO A 93 14.33 -0.11 -4.34
C PRO A 93 14.85 -0.84 -3.09
N ASP A 94 16.09 -1.33 -3.15
CA ASP A 94 16.78 -2.06 -2.08
C ASP A 94 16.07 -3.37 -1.64
N SER A 95 15.16 -3.88 -2.47
CA SER A 95 14.54 -5.20 -2.30
C SER A 95 15.11 -6.20 -3.32
N ASP A 96 14.71 -7.47 -3.22
CA ASP A 96 14.98 -8.49 -4.24
C ASP A 96 14.16 -8.25 -5.54
N GLY A 97 13.91 -6.98 -5.90
CA GLY A 97 13.11 -6.60 -7.06
C GLY A 97 13.59 -7.35 -8.30
N GLU A 98 12.68 -8.08 -8.94
CA GLU A 98 13.02 -8.78 -10.18
C GLU A 98 13.16 -7.74 -11.30
N ALA A 99 14.17 -7.92 -12.15
CA ALA A 99 14.30 -7.10 -13.34
C ALA A 99 13.04 -7.24 -14.20
N LEU A 100 12.56 -6.13 -14.77
CA LEU A 100 11.45 -6.17 -15.72
C LEU A 100 11.86 -7.07 -16.90
N ASP A 101 11.13 -8.17 -17.09
CA ASP A 101 11.32 -9.09 -18.19
C ASP A 101 10.37 -8.77 -19.36
N ASP A 102 10.34 -9.65 -20.34
CA ASP A 102 9.47 -9.54 -21.51
C ASP A 102 8.01 -9.90 -21.23
N GLU A 103 7.57 -9.94 -19.96
CA GLU A 103 6.17 -10.14 -19.57
C GLU A 103 5.50 -8.84 -19.09
N VAL A 104 6.27 -7.75 -18.90
CA VAL A 104 5.75 -6.46 -18.41
C VAL A 104 5.78 -5.38 -19.50
N GLY A 105 4.64 -4.73 -19.74
CA GLY A 105 4.50 -3.68 -20.75
C GLY A 105 4.61 -2.27 -20.18
N ALA A 106 5.33 -1.36 -20.86
CA ALA A 106 5.42 0.05 -20.46
C ALA A 106 4.27 0.92 -21.03
N THR A 107 3.61 0.46 -22.10
CA THR A 107 2.53 1.20 -22.75
C THR A 107 1.20 0.59 -22.37
N ARG A 108 0.30 1.40 -21.79
CA ARG A 108 -1.07 0.98 -21.49
C ARG A 108 -1.82 0.56 -22.76
N SER A 109 -2.59 -0.51 -22.69
CA SER A 109 -3.51 -0.91 -23.78
C SER A 109 -4.78 -0.05 -23.76
N GLY A 110 -5.26 0.33 -24.94
CA GLY A 110 -6.52 1.01 -25.14
C GLY A 110 -7.70 0.03 -25.33
N ARG A 111 -8.79 0.55 -25.91
CA ARG A 111 -9.97 -0.25 -26.22
C ARG A 111 -9.68 -1.19 -27.39
N LEU A 112 -9.87 -2.50 -27.18
CA LEU A 112 -9.77 -3.51 -28.22
C LEU A 112 -11.11 -3.70 -28.94
N VAL A 113 -11.10 -3.58 -30.27
CA VAL A 113 -12.28 -3.76 -31.12
C VAL A 113 -12.04 -4.92 -32.09
N ALA A 114 -12.93 -5.91 -32.06
CA ALA A 114 -12.91 -7.03 -32.98
C ALA A 114 -13.32 -6.60 -34.41
N PRO A 115 -12.95 -7.35 -35.47
CA PRO A 115 -13.24 -6.98 -36.86
C PRO A 115 -14.74 -6.79 -37.18
N ASP A 116 -15.61 -7.49 -36.46
CA ASP A 116 -17.07 -7.44 -36.55
C ASP A 116 -17.70 -6.32 -35.69
N GLU A 117 -16.86 -5.53 -35.01
CA GLU A 117 -17.23 -4.43 -34.11
C GLU A 117 -18.13 -4.87 -32.93
N GLY A 118 -18.25 -6.18 -32.68
CA GLY A 118 -19.18 -6.77 -31.72
C GLY A 118 -20.67 -6.57 -32.07
N ALA A 119 -20.97 -6.16 -33.29
CA ALA A 119 -22.33 -5.86 -33.76
C ALA A 119 -22.74 -6.67 -35.00
N HIS A 120 -21.78 -7.28 -35.69
CA HIS A 120 -21.98 -8.05 -36.91
C HIS A 120 -21.82 -9.56 -36.68
N GLU A 121 -22.04 -10.35 -37.72
CA GLU A 121 -21.81 -11.80 -37.65
C GLU A 121 -20.30 -12.05 -37.64
N ASP A 122 -19.82 -12.87 -36.70
CA ASP A 122 -18.40 -13.16 -36.54
C ASP A 122 -17.94 -14.14 -37.64
N GLU A 123 -17.21 -13.61 -38.61
CA GLU A 123 -16.57 -14.39 -39.67
C GLU A 123 -15.13 -14.81 -39.31
N GLU A 124 -14.58 -14.34 -38.19
CA GLU A 124 -13.24 -14.68 -37.77
C GLU A 124 -13.21 -15.80 -36.73
N SER A 125 -12.53 -16.88 -37.09
CA SER A 125 -12.35 -18.03 -36.21
C SER A 125 -11.37 -17.79 -35.07
N ARG A 126 -10.56 -16.72 -35.14
CA ARG A 126 -9.54 -16.37 -34.16
C ARG A 126 -9.99 -15.22 -33.28
N LEU A 127 -9.60 -15.27 -32.00
CA LEU A 127 -9.79 -14.15 -31.07
C LEU A 127 -8.74 -13.06 -31.36
N ILE A 128 -9.08 -12.17 -32.28
CA ILE A 128 -8.25 -11.02 -32.66
C ILE A 128 -9.01 -9.71 -32.46
N ALA A 129 -8.28 -8.66 -32.14
CA ALA A 129 -8.84 -7.32 -32.00
C ALA A 129 -7.78 -6.27 -32.35
N THR A 130 -8.23 -5.07 -32.70
CA THR A 130 -7.38 -3.89 -32.93
C THR A 130 -7.55 -2.92 -31.78
N ASP A 131 -6.43 -2.46 -31.21
CA ASP A 131 -6.43 -1.36 -30.25
C ASP A 131 -6.74 -0.05 -30.97
N VAL A 132 -7.85 0.60 -30.60
CA VAL A 132 -8.28 1.89 -31.16
C VAL A 132 -8.00 3.08 -30.23
N GLY A 133 -7.20 2.86 -29.18
CA GLY A 133 -6.81 3.87 -28.20
C GLY A 133 -7.75 3.99 -27.01
N ILE A 134 -7.44 4.94 -26.11
CA ILE A 134 -8.18 5.17 -24.87
C ILE A 134 -9.49 5.91 -25.17
N ASP A 135 -10.63 5.29 -24.89
CA ASP A 135 -11.94 5.91 -25.08
C ASP A 135 -12.40 6.67 -23.83
N GLY A 136 -11.80 7.84 -23.61
CA GLY A 136 -12.15 8.76 -22.52
C GLY A 136 -11.41 8.49 -21.20
N ALA A 137 -11.14 9.56 -20.45
CA ALA A 137 -10.34 9.52 -19.21
C ALA A 137 -10.99 8.75 -18.03
N ALA A 138 -12.07 8.01 -18.26
CA ALA A 138 -12.82 7.26 -17.26
C ALA A 138 -12.63 5.74 -17.42
N ALA A 139 -11.40 5.33 -17.74
CA ALA A 139 -11.02 3.93 -17.68
C ALA A 139 -11.25 3.37 -16.28
N SER A 140 -11.79 2.15 -16.19
CA SER A 140 -11.85 1.47 -14.89
C SER A 140 -10.43 1.19 -14.38
N ALA A 141 -10.28 0.92 -13.08
CA ALA A 141 -8.99 0.52 -12.52
C ALA A 141 -8.42 -0.73 -13.23
N GLU A 142 -9.27 -1.67 -13.62
CA GLU A 142 -8.87 -2.88 -14.35
C GLU A 142 -8.39 -2.55 -15.76
N GLU A 143 -9.06 -1.63 -16.45
CA GLU A 143 -8.67 -1.20 -17.79
C GLU A 143 -7.40 -0.33 -17.79
N ALA A 144 -7.15 0.38 -16.68
CA ALA A 144 -5.91 1.11 -16.45
C ALA A 144 -4.72 0.19 -16.13
N ALA A 145 -4.97 -1.03 -15.65
CA ALA A 145 -3.93 -1.98 -15.28
C ALA A 145 -3.38 -2.78 -16.48
N MET A 146 -4.05 -2.78 -17.63
CA MET A 146 -3.65 -3.58 -18.80
C MET A 146 -2.57 -2.88 -19.64
N HIS A 147 -1.49 -3.59 -19.96
CA HIS A 147 -0.34 -3.07 -20.71
C HIS A 147 0.02 -3.95 -21.91
N ILE A 148 0.61 -3.33 -22.94
CA ILE A 148 1.12 -4.00 -24.14
C ILE A 148 2.55 -4.47 -23.86
N VAL A 149 2.74 -5.77 -23.98
CA VAL A 149 4.04 -6.43 -23.93
C VAL A 149 4.55 -6.56 -25.37
N ASP A 150 5.65 -5.90 -25.68
CA ASP A 150 6.29 -5.97 -27.00
C ASP A 150 7.69 -6.58 -26.87
N GLY A 151 7.84 -7.79 -27.43
CA GLY A 151 9.06 -8.59 -27.37
C GLY A 151 10.27 -7.96 -28.08
N ASP A 152 10.08 -6.88 -28.85
CA ASP A 152 11.18 -6.11 -29.46
C ASP A 152 11.57 -4.87 -28.64
N THR A 153 10.81 -4.49 -27.60
CA THR A 153 10.99 -3.20 -26.89
C THR A 153 11.78 -3.29 -25.58
N LEU A 154 11.92 -4.48 -25.00
CA LEU A 154 12.61 -4.69 -23.73
C LEU A 154 13.84 -5.59 -23.94
N SER A 155 14.88 -5.03 -24.55
CA SER A 155 16.23 -5.56 -24.36
C SER A 155 16.75 -5.04 -23.02
N GLY A 156 16.62 -5.84 -21.97
CA GLY A 156 17.46 -5.71 -20.77
C GLY A 156 18.93 -5.95 -21.08
#